data_AF-A0AA51RRP3-F1
#
_entry.id   AF-A0AA51RRP3-F1
#
_cell.length_a   1.000
_cell.length_b   1.000
_cell.length_c   1.000
_cell.angle_alpha   90.00
_cell.angle_beta   90.00
_cell.angle_gamma   90.00
#
_symmetry.space_group_name_H-M   'P 1'
#
loop_
_entity.id
_entity.type
_entity.pdbx_description
1 polymer ?
#
loop_
_entity_poly.entity_id
_entity_poly.type
_entity_poly.pdbx_seq_one_letter_code
_entity_poly.pdbx_strand_id
1 'polypeptide(L)' 'MSNVVSLSVTKRKKLKAKKRQGKTLCANNLHQWVVDKTSEFDSQQGRLVTRYQCKHCGKTKVKGEGKS' A
#
# COMPACT_ATOMS: atom_id res chain seq x y z
N MET A 1 -43.70 -2.58 3.12
CA MET A 1 -42.63 -3.21 3.93
C MET A 1 -41.73 -2.12 4.48
N SER A 2 -41.97 -1.67 5.71
CA SER A 2 -41.24 -0.55 6.31
C SER A 2 -39.87 -1.03 6.82
N ASN A 3 -38.80 -0.55 6.21
CA ASN A 3 -37.43 -0.94 6.60
C ASN A 3 -36.99 -0.09 7.80
N VAL A 4 -37.21 -0.59 9.01
CA VAL A 4 -36.79 0.06 10.26
C VAL A 4 -35.31 -0.22 10.52
N VAL A 5 -34.46 0.77 10.25
CA VAL A 5 -33.01 0.67 10.53
C VAL A 5 -32.74 1.22 11.93
N SER A 6 -32.25 0.37 12.84
CA SER A 6 -31.90 0.76 14.22
C SER A 6 -30.72 1.75 14.25
N LEU A 7 -30.93 2.94 14.82
CA LEU A 7 -29.93 4.02 14.95
C LEU A 7 -28.64 3.57 15.69
N SER A 8 -28.78 2.59 16.59
CA SER A 8 -27.67 2.03 17.37
C SER A 8 -26.63 1.31 16.50
N VAL A 9 -27.06 0.66 15.41
CA VAL A 9 -26.21 -0.04 14.45
C VAL A 9 -25.38 0.96 13.64
N THR A 10 -25.99 2.10 13.27
CA THR A 10 -25.35 3.17 12.50
C THR A 10 -24.21 3.83 13.28
N LYS A 11 -24.40 4.07 14.59
CA LYS A 11 -23.36 4.64 15.47
C LYS A 11 -22.12 3.74 15.57
N ARG A 12 -22.31 2.42 15.73
CA ARG A 12 -21.20 1.45 15.78
C ARG A 12 -20.44 1.37 14.46
N LYS A 13 -21.14 1.42 13.32
CA LYS A 13 -20.51 1.43 11.98
C LYS A 13 -19.62 2.68 11.78
N LYS A 14 -20.08 3.87 12.19
CA LYS A 14 -19.28 5.10 12.13
C LYS A 14 -18.02 5.02 12.99
N LEU A 15 -18.09 4.49 14.21
CA LEU A 15 -16.92 4.32 15.07
C LEU A 15 -15.88 3.36 14.48
N LYS A 16 -16.33 2.25 13.88
CA LYS A 16 -15.43 1.30 13.17
C LYS A 16 -14.81 1.92 11.91
N ALA A 17 -15.54 2.75 11.18
CA ALA A 17 -14.98 3.49 10.05
C ALA A 17 -13.90 4.47 10.52
N LYS A 18 -14.16 5.25 11.59
CA LYS A 18 -13.20 6.18 12.20
C LYS A 18 -11.93 5.48 12.71
N LYS A 19 -12.06 4.30 13.34
CA LYS A 19 -10.90 3.49 13.81
C LYS A 19 -9.99 3.00 12.67
N ARG A 20 -10.54 2.88 11.45
CA ARG A 20 -9.81 2.42 10.25
C ARG A 20 -9.31 3.58 9.39
N GLN A 21 -9.82 4.81 9.60
CA GLN A 21 -9.29 6.00 8.94
C GLN A 21 -7.83 6.21 9.37
N GLY A 22 -6.93 6.30 8.38
CA GLY A 22 -5.49 6.50 8.61
C GLY A 22 -4.67 5.23 8.88
N LYS A 23 -5.29 4.07 9.10
CA LYS A 23 -4.59 2.76 9.11
C LYS A 23 -4.37 2.29 7.68
N THR A 24 -3.54 3.01 6.94
CA THR A 24 -3.10 2.55 5.62
C THR A 24 -2.22 1.32 5.81
N LEU A 25 -2.26 0.38 4.87
CA LEU A 25 -1.41 -0.82 4.91
C LEU A 25 0.07 -0.47 5.19
N CYS A 26 0.51 0.69 4.69
CA CYS A 26 1.84 1.24 4.90
C CYS A 26 2.23 1.51 6.36
N ALA A 27 1.29 1.86 7.24
CA ALA A 27 1.56 2.13 8.65
C ALA A 27 1.97 0.86 9.43
N ASN A 28 1.58 -0.32 8.94
CA ASN A 28 1.93 -1.61 9.52
C ASN A 28 3.12 -2.28 8.81
N ASN A 29 3.94 -1.53 8.07
CA ASN A 29 5.00 -2.04 7.20
C ASN A 29 4.53 -2.96 6.07
N LEU A 30 3.21 -3.04 5.81
CA LEU A 30 2.60 -3.80 4.73
C LEU A 30 2.49 -2.90 3.50
N HIS A 31 3.58 -2.79 2.76
CA HIS A 31 3.61 -1.98 1.54
C HIS A 31 3.01 -2.74 0.35
N GLN A 32 2.10 -2.09 -0.37
CA GLN A 32 1.65 -2.56 -1.68
C GLN A 32 2.66 -2.09 -2.73
N TRP A 33 3.63 -2.95 -3.01
CA TRP A 33 4.67 -2.72 -4.01
C TRP A 33 4.13 -2.91 -5.42
N VAL A 34 4.34 -1.92 -6.28
CA VAL A 34 4.10 -2.00 -7.72
C VAL A 34 5.44 -1.92 -8.45
N VAL A 35 5.61 -2.69 -9.51
CA VAL A 35 6.83 -2.66 -10.33
C VAL A 35 6.84 -1.36 -11.13
N ASP A 36 7.89 -0.58 -10.94
CA ASP A 36 8.14 0.61 -11.73
C ASP A 36 9.01 0.23 -12.94
N LYS A 37 8.38 0.18 -14.12
CA LYS A 37 9.02 -0.20 -15.38
C LYS A 37 9.83 0.92 -16.03
N THR A 38 9.83 2.12 -15.45
CA THR A 38 10.54 3.27 -16.05
C THR A 38 12.06 3.18 -15.90
N SER A 39 12.57 2.46 -14.90
CA SER A 39 14.00 2.37 -14.63
C SER A 39 14.40 0.93 -14.30
N GLU A 40 14.56 0.15 -15.37
CA GLU A 40 15.02 -1.24 -15.31
C GLU A 40 16.56 -1.33 -15.31
N PHE A 41 17.29 -0.29 -15.72
CA PHE A 41 18.76 -0.29 -15.75
C PHE A 41 19.33 0.72 -14.76
N ASP A 42 20.15 0.25 -13.82
CA ASP A 42 20.87 1.11 -12.89
C ASP A 42 22.22 1.52 -13.47
N SER A 43 22.34 2.77 -13.92
CA SER A 43 23.57 3.30 -14.55
C SER A 43 24.76 3.37 -13.59
N GLN A 44 24.54 3.34 -12.27
CA GLN A 44 25.64 3.37 -11.30
C GLN A 44 26.17 1.96 -11.04
N GLN A 45 25.30 0.96 -11.02
CA GLN A 45 25.67 -0.44 -10.79
C GLN A 45 25.93 -1.24 -12.07
N GLY A 46 25.62 -0.68 -13.24
CA GLY A 46 25.82 -1.31 -14.54
C GLY A 46 24.99 -2.58 -14.75
N ARG A 47 23.86 -2.71 -14.04
CA ARG A 47 23.04 -3.93 -14.06
C ARG A 47 21.55 -3.62 -14.13
N LEU A 48 20.80 -4.61 -14.60
CA LEU A 48 19.35 -4.57 -14.58
C LEU A 48 18.87 -4.68 -13.12
N VAL A 49 18.02 -3.76 -12.68
CA VAL A 49 17.40 -3.78 -11.36
C VAL A 49 15.90 -3.61 -11.50
N THR A 50 15.14 -4.33 -10.68
CA THR A 50 13.70 -4.11 -10.59
C THR A 50 13.41 -3.14 -9.45
N ARG A 51 12.89 -1.96 -9.80
CA ARG A 51 12.41 -0.98 -8.83
C ARG A 51 10.94 -1.25 -8.50
N TYR A 52 10.63 -1.17 -7.22
CA TYR A 52 9.29 -1.28 -6.69
C TYR A 52 8.92 0.03 -6.03
N GLN A 53 7.75 0.58 -6.33
CA GLN A 53 7.22 1.77 -5.68
C GLN A 53 5.96 1.39 -4.90
N CYS A 54 5.78 1.95 -3.70
CA CYS A 54 4.54 1.76 -2.97
C CYS A 54 3.47 2.71 -3.51
N LYS A 55 2.35 2.16 -3.98
CA LYS A 55 1.24 2.97 -4.54
C LYS A 55 0.61 3.95 -3.54
N HIS A 56 0.72 3.68 -2.24
CA HIS A 56 0.06 4.49 -1.19
C HIS A 56 0.97 5.54 -0.57
N CYS A 57 2.26 5.24 -0.35
CA CYS A 57 3.19 6.14 0.34
C CYS A 57 4.37 6.60 -0.52
N GLY A 58 4.52 6.11 -1.75
CA GLY A 58 5.61 6.49 -2.65
C GLY A 58 6.99 5.94 -2.30
N LYS A 59 7.14 5.19 -1.19
CA LYS A 59 8.42 4.54 -0.84
C LYS A 59 8.89 3.67 -1.99
N THR A 60 10.19 3.68 -2.27
CA THR A 60 10.82 2.85 -3.29
C THR A 60 11.67 1.75 -2.66
N LYS A 61 11.73 0.60 -3.33
CA LYS A 61 12.57 -0.54 -2.97
C LYS A 61 13.21 -1.08 -4.24
N VAL A 62 14.51 -1.31 -4.23
CA VAL A 62 15.24 -1.92 -5.34
C VAL A 62 15.53 -3.37 -4.96
N LYS A 63 15.14 -4.32 -5.79
CA LYS A 63 15.62 -5.71 -5.67
C LYS A 63 16.65 -5.92 -6.77
N GLY A 64 17.93 -5.92 -6.40
CA GLY A 64 18.99 -6.33 -7.31
C GLY A 64 19.02 -7.85 -7.42
N GLU A 65 19.10 -8.37 -8.64
CA GLU A 65 19.45 -9.77 -8.86
C GLU A 65 20.97 -9.93 -8.65
N GLY A 66 21.39 -9.96 -7.38
CA GLY A 66 22.72 -10.44 -7.04
C GLY A 66 22.69 -11.96 -7.07
N LYS A 67 23.06 -12.57 -8.20
CA LYS A 67 23.57 -13.94 -8.17
C LYS A 67 24.94 -13.90 -7.48
N SER A 68 25.05 -14.58 -6.35
CA SER A 68 26.33 -15.06 -5.82
C SER A 68 26.26 -16.57 -5.70
#